data_AF-A0A7S0CCJ9-F1
#
_entry.id   AF-A0A7S0CCJ9-F1
#
_cell.length_a   1.000
_cell.length_b   1.000
_cell.length_c   1.000
_cell.angle_alpha   90.00
_cell.angle_beta   90.00
_cell.angle_gamma   90.00
#
_symmetry.space_group_name_H-M   'P 1'
#
loop_
_entity.id
_entity.type
_entity.pdbx_description
1 polymer ?
#
loop_
_entity_poly.entity_id
_entity_poly.type
_entity_poly.pdbx_seq_one_letter_code
_entity_poly.pdbx_strand_id
1 'polypeptide(L)'
;GSQIRKLKTWVLRCQACRFVYTDQSKSRLFCDKCGSGNTLHRVSASLNGDTGRLKLHLKKNFVHKTRGTKFSLPKSGGNRFQGDLLLREDQLMMGAWNQKVRQNTGAADNRGVFGSDIATHVGLDGDFGKRNDIKVGFGRNKNPNATRFGRERRGKKKKDDQKACGLRRY
;
A
#
# COMPACT_ATOMS: atom_id res chain seq x y z
N GLY A 1 -32.64 11.05 -22.36
CA GLY A 1 -31.58 10.87 -21.33
C GLY A 1 -31.72 11.96 -20.28
N SER A 2 -31.39 11.66 -19.02
CA SER A 2 -31.46 12.63 -17.91
C SER A 2 -30.22 13.52 -17.85
N GLN A 3 -30.39 14.82 -17.59
CA GLN A 3 -29.28 15.76 -17.45
C GLN A 3 -28.69 15.70 -16.04
N ILE A 4 -27.39 15.38 -15.94
CA ILE A 4 -26.68 15.31 -14.66
C ILE A 4 -26.33 16.73 -14.21
N ARG A 5 -26.82 17.13 -13.03
CA ARG A 5 -26.56 18.47 -12.46
C ARG A 5 -25.36 18.53 -11.51
N LYS A 6 -25.04 17.41 -10.86
CA LYS A 6 -23.95 17.32 -9.87
C LYS A 6 -23.19 16.03 -10.08
N LEU A 7 -21.87 16.13 -10.10
CA LEU A 7 -20.99 14.99 -10.28
C LEU A 7 -20.01 14.94 -9.10
N LYS A 8 -20.03 13.82 -8.36
CA LYS A 8 -19.11 13.57 -7.23
C LYS A 8 -18.18 12.44 -7.59
N THR A 9 -16.89 12.73 -7.59
CA THR A 9 -15.81 11.80 -7.94
C THR A 9 -14.78 11.71 -6.84
N TRP A 10 -13.88 10.74 -6.96
CA TRP A 10 -12.71 10.63 -6.11
C TRP A 10 -11.50 11.14 -6.87
N VAL A 11 -10.63 11.88 -6.22
CA VAL A 11 -9.37 12.36 -6.79
C VAL A 11 -8.23 12.01 -5.85
N LEU A 12 -7.02 11.90 -6.39
CA LEU A 12 -5.82 11.74 -5.56
C LEU A 12 -5.20 13.12 -5.32
N ARG A 13 -4.96 13.48 -4.07
CA ARG A 13 -4.30 14.72 -3.68
C ARG A 13 -3.07 14.43 -2.85
N CYS A 14 -1.93 15.02 -3.19
CA CYS A 14 -0.73 14.92 -2.36
C CYS A 14 -0.85 15.83 -1.14
N GLN A 15 -0.53 15.33 0.06
CA GLN A 15 -0.54 16.16 1.27
C GLN A 15 0.67 17.11 1.37
N ALA A 16 1.80 16.78 0.75
CA ALA A 16 3.01 17.60 0.79
C ALA A 16 2.95 18.76 -0.20
N CYS A 17 2.88 18.47 -1.51
CA CYS A 17 2.90 19.49 -2.57
C CYS A 17 1.50 20.02 -2.95
N ARG A 18 0.42 19.48 -2.36
CA ARG A 18 -0.97 19.89 -2.60
C ARG A 18 -1.48 19.73 -4.04
N PHE A 19 -0.70 19.09 -4.92
CA PHE A 19 -1.09 18.77 -6.28
C PHE A 19 -2.24 17.75 -6.32
N VAL A 20 -3.15 17.92 -7.29
CA VAL A 20 -4.38 17.12 -7.43
C VAL A 20 -4.33 16.39 -8.77
N TYR A 21 -4.56 15.09 -8.73
CA TYR A 21 -4.73 14.23 -9.89
C TYR A 21 -6.22 13.93 -10.05
N THR A 22 -6.78 14.38 -11.17
CA THR A 22 -8.18 14.16 -11.57
C THR A 22 -8.39 12.77 -12.16
N ASP A 23 -7.36 12.23 -12.80
CA ASP A 23 -7.43 10.95 -13.50
C ASP A 23 -7.39 9.78 -12.51
N GLN A 24 -8.56 9.15 -12.32
CA GLN A 24 -8.71 7.99 -11.44
C GLN A 24 -8.16 6.68 -12.02
N SER A 25 -7.94 6.61 -13.33
CA SER A 25 -7.39 5.42 -14.00
C SER A 25 -5.99 5.05 -13.48
N LYS A 26 -5.29 6.01 -12.86
CA LYS A 26 -3.96 5.80 -12.29
C LYS A 26 -4.06 5.75 -10.77
N SER A 27 -4.09 4.56 -10.17
CA SER A 27 -3.81 4.41 -8.73
C SER A 27 -2.33 4.65 -8.47
N ARG A 28 -1.95 5.92 -8.42
CA ARG A 28 -0.54 6.30 -8.25
C ARG A 28 -0.09 6.03 -6.82
N LEU A 29 1.08 5.40 -6.69
CA LEU A 29 1.74 5.15 -5.42
C LEU A 29 2.63 6.34 -4.99
N PHE A 30 3.17 7.03 -5.99
CA PHE A 30 4.08 8.17 -5.87
C PHE A 30 3.48 9.42 -6.52
N CYS A 31 3.89 10.60 -6.05
CA CYS A 31 3.49 11.87 -6.64
C CYS A 31 4.59 12.36 -7.59
N ASP A 32 4.28 12.58 -8.86
CA ASP A 32 5.20 13.08 -9.90
C ASP A 32 5.90 14.38 -9.53
N LYS A 33 5.20 15.28 -8.79
CA LYS A 33 5.75 16.60 -8.47
C LYS A 33 6.80 16.55 -7.37
N CYS A 34 6.59 15.75 -6.33
CA CYS A 34 7.47 15.72 -5.16
C CYS A 34 8.19 14.39 -4.93
N GLY A 35 7.93 13.38 -5.75
CA GLY A 35 8.48 12.02 -5.64
C GLY A 35 8.11 11.27 -4.36
N SER A 36 7.40 11.92 -3.43
CA SER A 36 7.21 11.40 -2.08
C SER A 36 6.21 10.25 -2.08
N GLY A 37 6.72 9.05 -1.82
CA GLY A 37 5.90 7.86 -1.67
C GLY A 37 4.90 7.99 -0.53
N ASN A 38 3.72 7.41 -0.71
CA ASN A 38 2.74 7.24 0.37
C ASN A 38 2.08 8.54 0.88
N THR A 39 2.23 9.67 0.18
CA THR A 39 1.66 10.98 0.54
C THR A 39 0.32 11.29 -0.14
N LEU A 40 -0.08 10.46 -1.11
CA LEU A 40 -1.33 10.64 -1.88
C LEU A 40 -2.55 10.19 -1.07
N HIS A 41 -3.53 11.05 -0.91
CA HIS A 41 -4.79 10.75 -0.26
C HIS A 41 -5.93 10.78 -1.27
N ARG A 42 -6.83 9.80 -1.16
CA ARG A 42 -8.09 9.79 -1.88
C ARG A 42 -9.04 10.80 -1.23
N VAL A 43 -9.44 11.82 -1.98
CA VAL A 43 -10.31 12.92 -1.53
C VAL A 43 -11.54 12.94 -2.43
N SER A 44 -12.72 13.20 -1.88
CA SER A 44 -13.91 13.40 -2.71
C SER A 44 -13.94 14.80 -3.29
N ALA A 45 -14.24 14.90 -4.58
CA ALA A 45 -14.41 16.14 -5.32
C ALA A 45 -15.84 16.24 -5.86
N SER A 46 -16.39 17.45 -5.89
CA SER A 46 -17.64 17.76 -6.60
C SER A 46 -17.38 18.75 -7.73
N LEU A 47 -18.05 18.55 -8.86
CA LEU A 47 -18.10 19.49 -9.97
C LEU A 47 -19.43 20.22 -9.94
N ASN A 48 -19.38 21.55 -9.94
CA ASN A 48 -20.58 22.39 -10.05
C ASN A 48 -21.03 22.47 -11.52
N GLY A 49 -22.29 22.14 -11.81
CA GLY A 49 -22.83 22.17 -13.17
C GLY A 49 -22.82 23.55 -13.83
N ASP A 50 -23.07 24.62 -13.06
CA ASP A 50 -23.22 25.97 -13.63
C ASP A 50 -21.88 26.69 -13.84
N THR A 51 -20.89 26.41 -12.98
CA THR A 51 -19.60 27.13 -12.98
C THR A 51 -18.43 26.27 -13.47
N GLY A 52 -18.61 24.96 -13.58
CA GLY A 52 -17.53 24.00 -13.91
C GLY A 52 -16.44 23.87 -12.85
N ARG A 53 -16.53 24.57 -11.71
CA ARG A 53 -15.48 24.58 -10.68
C ARG A 53 -15.45 23.27 -9.88
N LEU A 54 -14.25 22.74 -9.69
CA LEU A 54 -13.98 21.55 -8.87
C LEU A 54 -13.81 21.93 -7.40
N LYS A 55 -14.69 21.42 -6.53
CA LYS A 55 -14.66 21.63 -5.08
C LYS A 55 -14.18 20.37 -4.38
N LEU A 56 -13.06 20.49 -3.66
CA LEU A 56 -12.51 19.40 -2.85
C LEU A 56 -13.10 19.39 -1.45
N HIS A 57 -13.54 18.22 -0.99
CA HIS A 57 -14.05 18.04 0.37
C HIS A 57 -12.95 17.48 1.28
N LEU A 58 -12.20 18.39 1.90
CA LEU A 58 -11.13 18.08 2.83
C LEU A 58 -11.67 17.98 4.27
N LYS A 59 -11.08 17.09 5.07
CA LYS A 59 -11.35 17.05 6.52
C LYS A 59 -10.68 18.26 7.19
N LYS A 60 -11.44 19.07 7.93
CA LYS A 60 -10.97 20.29 8.60
C LYS A 60 -9.76 20.06 9.52
N ASN A 61 -9.84 19.05 10.39
CA ASN A 61 -8.78 18.71 11.34
C ASN A 61 -8.05 17.42 10.91
N PHE A 62 -7.48 17.43 9.71
CA PHE A 62 -6.70 16.30 9.22
C PHE A 62 -5.29 16.31 9.81
N VAL A 63 -4.96 15.28 10.59
CA VAL A 63 -3.61 15.05 11.12
C VAL A 63 -2.96 13.90 10.36
N HIS A 64 -1.78 14.15 9.80
CA HIS A 64 -1.01 13.12 9.12
C HIS A 64 -0.33 12.22 10.16
N LYS A 65 -0.58 10.91 10.10
CA LYS A 65 0.03 9.94 11.01
C LYS A 65 1.47 9.66 10.56
N THR A 66 2.44 10.12 11.34
CA THR A 66 3.88 9.90 11.10
C THR A 66 4.42 8.64 11.79
N ARG A 67 3.59 7.93 12.55
CA ARG A 67 4.02 6.71 13.23
C ARG A 67 4.37 5.61 12.22
N GLY A 68 5.58 5.06 12.34
CA GLY A 68 6.07 3.99 11.48
C GLY A 68 6.67 4.46 10.15
N THR A 69 6.82 5.77 9.93
CA THR A 69 7.51 6.30 8.73
C THR A 69 9.03 6.37 8.90
N LYS A 70 9.53 6.51 10.14
CA LYS A 70 10.96 6.52 10.46
C LYS A 70 11.40 5.16 10.99
N PHE A 71 12.27 4.46 10.27
CA PHE A 71 12.83 3.16 10.64
C PHE A 71 14.19 2.95 9.97
N SER A 72 15.00 2.05 10.51
CA SER A 72 16.29 1.68 9.91
C SER A 72 16.07 0.91 8.62
N LEU A 73 16.67 1.39 7.52
CA LEU A 73 16.64 0.68 6.25
C LEU A 73 17.66 -0.48 6.26
N PRO A 74 17.32 -1.63 5.67
CA PRO A 74 18.28 -2.71 5.44
C PRO A 74 19.33 -2.28 4.41
N LYS A 75 20.46 -2.99 4.37
CA LYS A 75 21.47 -2.81 3.33
C LYS A 75 20.86 -3.12 1.96
N SER A 76 21.18 -2.30 0.97
CA SER A 76 20.79 -2.51 -0.43
C SER A 76 21.25 -3.90 -0.90
N GLY A 77 20.34 -4.68 -1.49
CA GLY A 77 20.64 -6.01 -2.04
C GLY A 77 20.80 -7.16 -1.03
N GLY A 78 20.70 -6.92 0.29
CA GLY A 78 21.06 -7.91 1.31
C GLY A 78 19.94 -8.84 1.82
N ASN A 79 18.71 -8.71 1.35
CA ASN A 79 17.56 -9.30 2.05
C ASN A 79 17.11 -10.62 1.41
N ARG A 80 17.31 -11.73 2.13
CA ARG A 80 16.83 -13.10 1.77
C ARG A 80 15.31 -13.27 1.79
N PHE A 81 14.56 -12.26 2.23
CA PHE A 81 13.10 -12.32 2.35
C PHE A 81 12.45 -11.25 1.45
N GLN A 82 12.09 -11.63 0.22
CA GLN A 82 11.07 -10.97 -0.62
C GLN A 82 11.41 -9.65 -1.34
N GLY A 83 12.69 -9.33 -1.54
CA GLY A 83 13.12 -8.25 -2.42
C GLY A 83 13.26 -6.87 -1.76
N ASP A 84 13.86 -5.96 -2.51
CA ASP A 84 14.23 -4.62 -2.05
C ASP A 84 12.99 -3.77 -1.68
N LEU A 85 13.12 -2.86 -0.72
CA LEU A 85 12.01 -1.97 -0.34
C LEU A 85 11.67 -1.02 -1.49
N LEU A 86 10.38 -0.82 -1.75
CA LEU A 86 9.93 0.15 -2.73
C LEU A 86 9.94 1.57 -2.13
N LEU A 87 10.95 2.36 -2.45
CA LEU A 87 11.16 3.71 -1.93
C LEU A 87 10.83 4.79 -2.96
N ARG A 88 10.98 4.49 -4.25
CA ARG A 88 10.82 5.45 -5.35
C ARG A 88 10.14 4.79 -6.57
N GLU A 89 9.59 5.62 -7.45
CA GLU A 89 8.82 5.18 -8.61
C GLU A 89 9.66 4.52 -9.71
N ASP A 90 10.86 5.04 -9.96
CA ASP A 90 11.83 4.49 -10.90
C ASP A 90 12.20 3.04 -10.61
N GLN A 91 12.22 2.64 -9.34
CA GLN A 91 12.47 1.26 -8.93
C GLN A 91 11.47 0.26 -9.53
N LEU A 92 10.22 0.66 -9.84
CA LEU A 92 9.26 -0.23 -10.51
C LEU A 92 9.72 -0.65 -11.92
N MET A 93 10.58 0.14 -12.56
CA MET A 93 11.06 -0.09 -13.92
C MET A 93 12.33 -0.95 -13.95
N MET A 94 12.88 -1.30 -12.78
CA MET A 94 14.20 -1.93 -12.68
C MET A 94 14.18 -3.28 -11.95
N GLY A 95 15.10 -4.16 -12.36
CA GLY A 95 15.45 -5.40 -11.67
C GLY A 95 14.26 -6.27 -11.26
N ALA A 96 14.29 -6.76 -10.01
CA ALA A 96 13.26 -7.63 -9.44
C ALA A 96 11.86 -6.99 -9.39
N TRP A 97 11.77 -5.66 -9.33
CA TRP A 97 10.50 -4.94 -9.30
C TRP A 97 9.83 -4.88 -10.68
N ASN A 98 10.60 -4.69 -11.76
CA ASN A 98 10.09 -4.79 -13.13
C ASN A 98 9.55 -6.19 -13.40
N GLN A 99 10.28 -7.23 -12.96
CA GLN A 99 9.82 -8.61 -13.07
C GLN A 99 8.52 -8.85 -12.29
N LYS A 100 8.39 -8.36 -11.04
CA LYS A 100 7.14 -8.44 -10.26
C LYS A 100 5.99 -7.71 -10.94
N VAL A 101 6.24 -6.51 -11.49
CA VAL A 101 5.23 -5.74 -12.24
C VAL A 101 4.75 -6.53 -13.45
N ARG A 102 5.67 -7.12 -14.22
CA ARG A 102 5.37 -7.95 -15.41
C ARG A 102 4.66 -9.25 -15.06
N GLN A 103 5.03 -9.91 -13.96
CA GLN A 103 4.35 -11.12 -13.47
C GLN A 103 2.91 -10.82 -13.07
N ASN A 104 2.67 -9.71 -12.37
CA ASN A 104 1.32 -9.31 -12.00
C ASN A 104 0.44 -8.97 -13.22
N THR A 105 1.02 -8.48 -14.32
CA THR A 105 0.29 -8.28 -15.58
C THR A 105 0.10 -9.58 -16.36
N GLY A 106 1.08 -10.49 -16.35
CA GLY A 106 1.00 -11.78 -17.06
C GLY A 106 0.14 -12.83 -16.35
N ALA A 107 -0.09 -12.70 -15.05
CA ALA A 107 -1.02 -13.55 -14.30
C ALA A 107 -2.51 -13.18 -14.54
N ALA A 108 -2.76 -12.13 -15.32
CA ALA A 108 -4.11 -11.80 -15.82
C ALA A 108 -4.51 -12.63 -17.05
N ASP A 109 -3.84 -13.76 -17.31
CA ASP A 109 -4.33 -14.84 -18.17
C ASP A 109 -5.52 -15.55 -17.47
N ASN A 110 -6.54 -14.75 -17.15
CA ASN A 110 -7.81 -15.19 -16.60
C ASN A 110 -8.60 -15.77 -17.76
N ARG A 111 -8.42 -17.06 -18.02
CA ARG A 111 -9.45 -17.84 -18.69
C ARG A 111 -10.69 -17.80 -17.82
N GLY A 112 -11.59 -16.86 -18.09
CA GLY A 112 -12.91 -16.86 -17.51
C GLY A 112 -13.69 -18.08 -17.99
N VAL A 113 -14.75 -18.43 -17.28
CA VAL A 113 -15.72 -19.46 -17.72
C VAL A 113 -16.31 -19.16 -19.11
N PHE A 114 -16.16 -17.92 -19.60
CA PHE A 114 -16.66 -17.43 -20.89
C PHE A 114 -15.60 -17.33 -22.02
N GLY A 115 -14.39 -17.87 -21.84
CA GLY A 115 -13.36 -17.95 -22.89
C GLY A 115 -12.12 -17.08 -22.66
N SER A 116 -11.21 -17.05 -23.65
CA SER A 116 -10.00 -16.21 -23.63
C SER A 116 -10.38 -14.74 -23.78
N ASP A 117 -9.87 -13.91 -22.87
CA ASP A 117 -10.24 -12.50 -22.78
C ASP A 117 -9.70 -11.72 -23.99
N ILE A 118 -10.56 -11.33 -24.93
CA ILE A 118 -10.19 -10.59 -26.16
C ILE A 118 -9.54 -9.24 -25.80
N ALA A 119 -9.83 -8.69 -24.62
CA ALA A 119 -9.21 -7.46 -24.12
C ALA A 119 -7.67 -7.51 -24.14
N THR A 120 -7.08 -8.69 -23.92
CA THR A 120 -5.63 -8.91 -23.98
C THR A 120 -5.06 -8.69 -25.38
N HIS A 121 -5.75 -9.20 -26.41
CA HIS A 121 -5.31 -9.10 -27.80
C HIS A 121 -5.48 -7.70 -28.41
N VAL A 122 -6.39 -6.88 -27.87
CA VAL A 122 -6.62 -5.50 -28.34
C VAL A 122 -5.84 -4.46 -27.51
N GLY A 123 -4.97 -4.90 -26.60
CA GLY A 123 -4.19 -4.00 -25.73
C GLY A 123 -5.06 -3.21 -24.74
N LEU A 124 -6.27 -3.71 -24.47
CA LEU A 124 -7.22 -3.15 -23.50
C LEU A 124 -7.03 -3.77 -22.11
N ASP A 125 -5.91 -4.45 -21.88
CA ASP A 125 -5.54 -4.98 -20.56
C ASP A 125 -5.42 -3.85 -19.55
N GLY A 126 -6.55 -3.66 -18.88
CA GLY A 126 -6.62 -3.70 -17.43
C GLY A 126 -5.72 -2.71 -16.76
N ASP A 127 -6.23 -1.47 -16.67
CA ASP A 127 -5.89 -0.48 -15.64
C ASP A 127 -4.70 -0.89 -14.76
N PHE A 128 -3.56 -0.26 -14.98
CA PHE A 128 -2.42 -0.23 -14.05
C PHE A 128 -2.82 0.19 -12.60
N GLY A 129 -4.09 0.55 -12.39
CA GLY A 129 -4.72 1.13 -11.22
C GLY A 129 -5.30 0.17 -10.16
N LYS A 130 -5.18 -1.16 -10.27
CA LYS A 130 -5.55 -2.09 -9.18
C LYS A 130 -4.37 -2.89 -8.62
N ARG A 131 -3.18 -2.28 -8.57
CA ARG A 131 -1.97 -2.88 -7.96
C ARG A 131 -2.01 -2.85 -6.42
N ASN A 132 -3.02 -3.45 -5.80
CA ASN A 132 -3.09 -3.60 -4.34
C ASN A 132 -1.91 -4.38 -3.75
N ASP A 133 -1.23 -5.18 -4.59
CA ASP A 133 -0.05 -5.96 -4.19
C ASP A 133 1.22 -5.11 -4.05
N ILE A 134 1.35 -4.04 -4.85
CA ILE A 134 2.56 -3.21 -4.82
C ILE A 134 2.44 -2.19 -3.69
N LYS A 135 3.27 -2.34 -2.67
CA LYS A 135 3.28 -1.50 -1.47
C LYS A 135 4.58 -0.71 -1.40
N VAL A 136 4.45 0.59 -1.16
CA VAL A 136 5.58 1.49 -0.89
C VAL A 136 6.13 1.22 0.50
N GLY A 137 7.41 0.90 0.61
CA GLY A 137 8.09 0.51 1.85
C GLY A 137 7.40 -0.68 2.52
N PHE A 138 7.08 -0.55 3.81
CA PHE A 138 6.30 -1.53 4.55
C PHE A 138 4.77 -1.34 4.43
N GLY A 139 4.32 -0.34 3.67
CA GLY A 139 2.91 0.04 3.50
C GLY A 139 2.37 0.93 4.64
N ARG A 140 1.17 1.53 4.43
CA ARG A 140 0.52 2.43 5.42
C ARG A 140 0.10 1.74 6.71
N ASN A 141 -0.21 0.45 6.65
CA ASN A 141 -0.90 -0.26 7.73
C ASN A 141 0.05 -1.06 8.64
N LYS A 142 1.36 -1.10 8.34
CA LYS A 142 2.35 -1.79 9.16
C LYS A 142 3.36 -0.80 9.70
N ASN A 143 3.48 -0.76 11.03
CA ASN A 143 4.55 -0.02 11.69
C ASN A 143 5.73 -0.98 11.96
N PRO A 144 6.87 -0.84 11.28
CA PRO A 144 8.04 -1.72 11.49
C PRO A 144 8.64 -1.59 12.89
N ASN A 145 8.39 -0.47 13.59
CA ASN A 145 8.85 -0.25 14.96
C ASN A 145 7.87 -0.80 16.00
N ALA A 146 6.72 -1.34 15.59
CA ALA A 146 5.82 -1.98 16.53
C ALA A 146 6.44 -3.30 17.00
N THR A 147 6.35 -3.56 18.31
CA THR A 147 6.62 -4.90 18.84
C THR A 147 5.73 -5.88 18.10
N ARG A 148 6.31 -6.95 17.54
CA ARG A 148 5.51 -8.02 16.94
C ARG A 148 4.63 -8.59 18.06
N PHE A 149 3.35 -8.27 18.08
CA PHE A 149 2.37 -8.95 18.92
C PHE A 149 2.50 -10.46 18.64
N GLY A 150 2.82 -11.26 19.66
CA GLY A 150 2.91 -12.73 19.52
C GLY A 150 4.22 -13.41 19.93
N ARG A 151 5.08 -12.79 20.74
CA ARG A 151 5.79 -13.58 21.75
C ARG A 151 5.32 -13.11 23.11
N GLU A 152 4.12 -13.56 23.48
CA GLU A 152 3.82 -13.71 24.90
C GLU A 152 5.04 -14.41 25.50
N ARG A 153 5.69 -13.76 26.46
CA ARG A 153 6.74 -14.41 27.23
C ARG A 153 6.01 -15.54 27.96
N ARG A 154 5.92 -16.73 27.36
CA ARG A 154 5.84 -17.97 28.12
C ARG A 154 7.11 -17.94 28.94
N GLY A 155 7.00 -17.37 30.14
CA GLY A 155 8.05 -17.35 31.12
C GLY A 155 8.58 -18.77 31.18
N LYS A 156 9.90 -18.91 31.09
CA LYS A 156 10.56 -20.19 31.37
C LYS A 156 9.98 -20.66 32.69
N LYS A 157 9.16 -21.72 32.68
CA LYS A 157 8.54 -22.25 33.90
C LYS A 157 9.67 -22.49 34.87
N LYS A 158 9.75 -21.72 35.97
CA LYS A 158 10.74 -21.98 37.02
C LYS A 158 10.51 -23.42 37.44
N LYS A 159 11.53 -24.28 37.30
CA LYS A 159 11.51 -25.57 37.97
C LYS A 159 11.60 -25.23 39.46
N ASP A 160 10.59 -25.62 40.23
CA ASP A 160 10.66 -25.56 41.68
C ASP A 160 11.70 -26.58 42.14
N ASP A 161 12.86 -26.09 42.58
CA ASP A 161 13.92 -26.87 43.22
C ASP A 161 13.57 -27.17 44.71
N GLN A 162 12.32 -27.58 44.97
CA GLN A 162 11.86 -27.98 46.31
C GLN A 162 11.28 -29.38 46.32
N LYS A 163 12.03 -30.37 45.81
CA LYS A 163 11.91 -31.78 46.25
C LYS A 163 13.29 -32.44 46.27
N ALA A 164 14.21 -31.83 47.00
CA ALA A 164 15.45 -32.48 47.41
C ALA A 164 15.71 -32.15 48.88
N CYS A 165 14.85 -32.64 49.78
CA CYS A 165 15.23 -32.82 51.16
C CYS A 165 14.43 -33.98 51.79
N GLY A 166 15.12 -35.09 51.98
CA GLY A 166 15.03 -35.99 53.14
C GLY A 166 13.68 -36.51 53.59
N LEU A 167 13.53 -37.84 53.48
CA LEU A 167 13.12 -38.66 54.63
C LEU A 167 13.62 -40.11 54.43
N ARG A 168 14.75 -40.42 55.08
CA ARG A 168 15.02 -41.77 55.62
C ARG A 168 13.93 -42.07 56.63
N ARG A 169 13.22 -43.19 56.52
CA ARG A 169 12.74 -43.99 57.68
C ARG A 169 12.52 -45.45 57.26
N TYR A 170 13.27 -46.31 57.98
CA TYR A 170 13.26 -47.77 58.14
C TYR A 170 13.41 -48.64 56.90
#